data_AF-A0A5C5WSF5-F1
#
_entry.id   AF-A0A5C5WSF5-F1
#
_cell.length_a   1.000
_cell.length_b   1.000
_cell.length_c   1.000
_cell.angle_alpha   90.00
_cell.angle_beta   90.00
_cell.angle_gamma   90.00
#
_symmetry.space_group_name_H-M   'P 1'
#
loop_
_entity.id
_entity.type
_entity.pdbx_description
1 polymer ?
#
loop_
_entity_poly.entity_id
_entity_poly.type
_entity_poly.pdbx_seq_one_letter_code
_entity_poly.pdbx_strand_id
1 'polypeptide(L)'
;MKFFRSSDRREQHVNAPRGQGFTLIEVVVGLVLMASVLVSSLLAYSSHQRQRAFANAKREAVIIADQILQQLSVRRAGMSAGDQGLIADKPNWFWRTSLVGTTAPAGVPMRVIQFQIAKQNPDGTVTALTSVELVERI
;
A
#
# COMPACT_ATOMS: atom_id res chain seq x y z
N MET A 1 81.57 -34.26 -39.60
CA MET A 1 81.01 -35.08 -38.50
C MET A 1 80.46 -34.11 -37.44
N LYS A 2 79.12 -34.17 -37.21
CA LYS A 2 78.30 -33.68 -36.07
C LYS A 2 78.63 -32.31 -35.44
N PHE A 3 77.80 -31.29 -35.67
CA PHE A 3 76.62 -30.90 -34.85
C PHE A 3 76.92 -30.75 -33.35
N PHE A 4 76.92 -29.52 -32.84
CA PHE A 4 76.07 -29.21 -31.68
C PHE A 4 75.79 -27.70 -31.60
N ARG A 5 74.49 -27.39 -31.67
CA ARG A 5 73.85 -26.09 -31.55
C ARG A 5 73.68 -25.84 -30.05
N SER A 6 74.48 -24.97 -29.42
CA SER A 6 74.22 -24.56 -28.04
C SER A 6 73.16 -23.47 -28.04
N SER A 7 71.91 -23.93 -28.13
CA SER A 7 70.71 -23.16 -27.84
C SER A 7 70.80 -22.69 -26.39
N ASP A 8 71.18 -21.42 -26.20
CA ASP A 8 71.18 -20.79 -24.89
C ASP A 8 69.71 -20.66 -24.44
N ARG A 9 69.35 -21.59 -23.57
CA ARG A 9 68.00 -21.82 -23.06
C ARG A 9 67.74 -20.67 -22.09
N ARG A 10 67.18 -19.57 -22.60
CA ARG A 10 66.58 -18.55 -21.73
C ARG A 10 65.55 -19.27 -20.86
N GLU A 11 65.89 -19.40 -19.58
CA GLU A 11 64.98 -19.83 -18.54
C GLU A 11 63.83 -18.84 -18.50
N GLN A 12 62.80 -19.12 -19.28
CA GLN A 12 61.48 -18.55 -19.10
C GLN A 12 60.98 -19.12 -17.78
N HIS A 13 61.28 -18.40 -16.70
CA HIS A 13 60.59 -18.55 -15.42
C HIS A 13 59.12 -18.21 -15.69
N VAL A 14 58.34 -19.24 -16.01
CA VAL A 14 56.88 -19.15 -16.10
C VAL A 14 56.39 -18.84 -14.70
N ASN A 15 56.09 -17.57 -14.45
CA ASN A 15 55.33 -17.17 -13.26
C ASN A 15 53.94 -17.80 -13.39
N ALA A 16 53.73 -18.93 -12.72
CA ALA A 16 52.40 -19.49 -12.55
C ALA A 16 51.52 -18.43 -11.84
N PRO A 17 50.30 -18.16 -12.33
CA PRO A 17 49.41 -17.23 -11.66
C PRO A 17 49.14 -17.77 -10.24
N ARG A 18 49.51 -16.97 -9.24
CA ARG A 18 49.17 -17.25 -7.83
C ARG A 18 47.65 -17.28 -7.74
N GLY A 19 47.08 -18.45 -7.50
CA GLY A 19 45.65 -18.62 -7.27
C GLY A 19 45.23 -17.74 -6.10
N GLN A 20 44.49 -16.68 -6.41
CA GLN A 20 43.96 -15.74 -5.43
C GLN A 20 42.77 -16.43 -4.74
N GLY A 21 43.04 -17.08 -3.60
CA GLY A 21 42.00 -17.72 -2.80
C GLY A 21 41.01 -16.67 -2.29
N PHE A 22 39.71 -16.98 -2.38
CA PHE A 22 38.65 -16.16 -1.79
C PHE A 22 38.93 -15.97 -0.30
N THR A 23 38.99 -14.73 0.15
CA THR A 23 39.22 -14.46 1.57
C THR A 23 37.92 -14.66 2.34
N LEU A 24 38.00 -15.17 3.57
CA LEU A 24 36.82 -15.40 4.41
C LEU A 24 36.02 -14.10 4.63
N ILE A 25 36.72 -12.96 4.70
CA ILE A 25 36.09 -11.64 4.82
C ILE A 25 35.25 -11.28 3.58
N GLU A 26 35.70 -11.64 2.38
CA GLU A 26 34.97 -11.35 1.14
C GLU A 26 33.65 -12.12 1.06
N VAL A 27 33.65 -13.39 1.45
CA VAL A 27 32.44 -14.21 1.53
C VAL A 27 31.47 -13.63 2.56
N VAL A 28 31.96 -13.23 3.73
CA VAL A 28 31.12 -12.63 4.78
C VAL A 28 30.50 -11.31 4.30
N VAL A 29 31.28 -10.44 3.66
CA VAL A 29 30.77 -9.19 3.09
C VAL A 29 29.71 -9.46 2.02
N GLY A 30 29.94 -10.43 1.12
CA GLY A 30 28.97 -10.84 0.12
C GLY A 30 27.66 -11.34 0.74
N LEU A 31 27.73 -12.14 1.80
CA LEU A 31 26.56 -12.63 2.54
C LEU A 31 25.79 -11.49 3.23
N VAL A 32 26.49 -10.55 3.86
CA VAL A 32 25.86 -9.39 4.52
C VAL A 32 25.16 -8.50 3.49
N LEU A 33 25.79 -8.26 2.33
CA LEU A 33 25.18 -7.49 1.24
C LEU A 33 23.94 -8.20 0.68
N MET A 34 24.02 -9.51 0.42
CA MET A 34 22.88 -10.32 -0.01
C MET A 34 21.73 -10.27 0.99
N ALA A 35 22.01 -10.46 2.28
CA ALA A 35 21.01 -10.39 3.34
C ALA A 35 20.33 -9.02 3.39
N SER A 36 21.12 -7.94 3.29
CA SER A 36 20.60 -6.56 3.32
C SER A 36 19.65 -6.28 2.15
N VAL A 37 20.01 -6.72 0.94
CA VAL A 37 19.17 -6.58 -0.25
C VAL A 37 17.87 -7.38 -0.11
N LEU A 38 17.95 -8.62 0.35
CA LEU A 38 16.76 -9.47 0.55
C LEU A 38 15.79 -8.87 1.56
N VAL A 39 16.30 -8.40 2.70
CA VAL A 39 15.47 -7.75 3.74
C VAL A 39 14.82 -6.48 3.18
N SER A 40 15.58 -5.65 2.48
CA SER A 40 15.05 -4.41 1.87
C SER A 40 13.96 -4.70 0.85
N SER A 41 14.16 -5.72 0.00
CA SER A 41 13.17 -6.17 -0.97
C SER A 41 11.89 -6.67 -0.29
N LEU A 42 12.03 -7.46 0.78
CA LEU A 42 10.89 -7.98 1.53
C LEU A 42 10.08 -6.86 2.22
N LEU A 43 10.76 -5.88 2.81
CA LEU A 43 10.11 -4.72 3.43
C LEU A 43 9.37 -3.88 2.38
N ALA A 44 10.00 -3.60 1.25
CA ALA A 44 9.38 -2.89 0.15
C ALA A 44 8.13 -3.63 -0.36
N TYR A 45 8.23 -4.94 -0.57
CA TYR A 45 7.10 -5.79 -0.97
C TYR A 45 5.96 -5.75 0.07
N SER A 46 6.27 -5.86 1.36
CA SER A 46 5.29 -5.78 2.44
C SER A 46 4.54 -4.45 2.44
N SER A 47 5.25 -3.33 2.26
CA SER A 47 4.62 -2.01 2.17
C SER A 47 3.69 -1.90 0.96
N HIS A 48 4.11 -2.42 -0.20
CA HIS A 48 3.31 -2.38 -1.42
C HIS A 48 2.03 -3.22 -1.29
N GLN A 49 2.09 -4.37 -0.61
CA GLN A 49 0.92 -5.20 -0.36
C GLN A 49 -0.10 -4.49 0.55
N ARG A 50 0.36 -3.79 1.59
CA ARG A 50 -0.52 -2.98 2.45
C ARG A 50 -1.20 -1.84 1.68
N GLN A 51 -0.44 -1.14 0.84
CA GLN A 51 -0.99 -0.07 0.00
C GLN A 51 -2.06 -0.59 -0.97
N ARG A 52 -1.83 -1.75 -1.60
CA ARG A 52 -2.83 -2.39 -2.48
C ARG A 52 -4.09 -2.78 -1.73
N ALA A 53 -3.94 -3.38 -0.54
CA ALA A 53 -5.09 -3.76 0.29
C ALA A 53 -5.93 -2.53 0.69
N PHE A 54 -5.27 -1.44 1.08
CA PHE A 54 -5.95 -0.18 1.42
C PHE A 54 -6.66 0.44 0.20
N ALA A 55 -5.99 0.50 -0.94
CA ALA A 55 -6.58 1.03 -2.17
C ALA A 55 -7.81 0.22 -2.62
N ASN A 56 -7.75 -1.11 -2.51
CA ASN A 56 -8.89 -1.98 -2.82
C ASN A 56 -10.05 -1.76 -1.85
N ALA A 57 -9.77 -1.70 -0.54
CA ALA A 57 -10.79 -1.41 0.47
C ALA A 57 -11.45 -0.04 0.24
N LYS A 58 -10.67 0.99 -0.13
CA LYS A 58 -11.19 2.32 -0.45
C LYS A 58 -12.08 2.31 -1.69
N ARG A 59 -11.65 1.64 -2.78
CA ARG A 59 -12.48 1.52 -4.00
C ARG A 59 -13.81 0.84 -3.71
N GLU A 60 -13.77 -0.26 -2.97
CA GLU A 60 -14.96 -1.01 -2.59
C GLU A 60 -15.89 -0.16 -1.70
N ALA A 61 -15.34 0.58 -0.74
CA ALA A 61 -16.11 1.51 0.08
C ALA A 61 -16.78 2.61 -0.75
N VAL A 62 -16.12 3.16 -1.78
CA VAL A 62 -16.75 4.14 -2.67
C VAL A 62 -17.93 3.52 -3.42
N ILE A 63 -17.77 2.33 -3.98
CA ILE A 63 -18.85 1.64 -4.71
C ILE A 63 -20.05 1.38 -3.78
N ILE A 64 -19.81 0.92 -2.55
CA ILE A 64 -20.86 0.70 -1.56
C ILE A 64 -21.51 2.02 -1.13
N ALA A 65 -20.72 3.09 -0.97
CA ALA A 65 -21.23 4.42 -0.64
C ALA A 65 -22.21 4.90 -1.70
N ASP A 66 -21.86 4.78 -2.98
CA ASP A 66 -22.72 5.18 -4.08
C ASP A 66 -24.04 4.37 -4.09
N GLN A 67 -23.96 3.06 -3.87
CA GLN A 67 -25.15 2.21 -3.78
C GLN A 67 -26.08 2.59 -2.62
N ILE A 68 -25.51 2.84 -1.44
CA ILE A 68 -26.29 3.26 -0.26
C ILE A 68 -26.88 4.66 -0.48
N LEU A 69 -26.10 5.60 -0.99
CA LEU A 69 -26.56 6.95 -1.31
C LEU A 69 -27.70 6.92 -2.32
N GLN A 70 -27.64 6.08 -3.34
CA GLN A 70 -28.74 5.88 -4.29
C GLN A 70 -30.00 5.35 -3.60
N GLN A 71 -29.87 4.33 -2.74
CA GLN A 71 -31.00 3.79 -1.98
C GLN A 71 -31.63 4.82 -1.03
N LEU A 72 -30.80 5.62 -0.36
CA LEU A 72 -31.24 6.68 0.53
C LEU A 72 -31.89 7.83 -0.23
N SER A 73 -31.36 8.19 -1.41
CA SER A 73 -31.92 9.26 -2.25
C SER A 73 -33.32 8.94 -2.78
N VAL A 74 -33.65 7.64 -2.93
CA VAL A 74 -35.00 7.21 -3.32
C VAL A 74 -36.00 7.30 -2.16
N ARG A 75 -35.53 7.34 -0.90
CA ARG A 75 -36.44 7.53 0.24
C ARG A 75 -36.98 8.96 0.26
N ARG A 76 -38.30 9.05 0.20
CA ARG A 76 -39.06 10.32 0.20
C ARG A 76 -38.86 11.16 1.48
N ALA A 77 -38.26 10.61 2.53
CA ALA A 77 -38.01 11.27 3.81
C ALA A 77 -36.69 12.05 3.88
N GLY A 78 -35.85 12.01 2.83
CA GLY A 78 -34.50 12.60 2.84
C GLY A 78 -33.53 11.83 3.75
N MET A 79 -32.25 12.23 3.78
CA MET A 79 -31.28 11.64 4.70
C MET A 79 -31.44 12.24 6.10
N SER A 80 -31.66 11.40 7.11
CA SER A 80 -31.63 11.85 8.51
C SER A 80 -30.18 11.98 8.97
N ALA A 81 -29.84 13.06 9.66
CA ALA A 81 -28.54 13.18 10.29
C ALA A 81 -28.50 12.28 11.54
N GLY A 82 -27.48 11.42 11.64
CA GLY A 82 -27.30 10.49 12.76
C GLY A 82 -27.71 9.04 12.46
N ASP A 83 -28.18 8.75 11.25
CA ASP A 83 -28.42 7.37 10.82
C ASP A 83 -27.10 6.61 10.71
N GLN A 84 -27.11 5.36 11.15
CA GLN A 84 -26.00 4.44 11.02
C GLN A 84 -26.50 3.04 10.69
N GLY A 85 -25.65 2.25 10.04
CA GLY A 85 -25.99 0.87 9.72
C GLY A 85 -24.78 0.02 9.36
N LEU A 86 -24.98 -1.29 9.42
CA LEU A 86 -23.99 -2.26 9.00
C LEU A 86 -24.06 -2.47 7.49
N ILE A 87 -22.92 -2.78 6.88
CA ILE A 87 -22.85 -3.14 5.47
C ILE A 87 -22.97 -4.66 5.35
N ALA A 88 -23.96 -5.13 4.59
CA ALA A 88 -24.11 -6.55 4.29
C ALA A 88 -22.83 -7.09 3.64
N ASP A 89 -22.46 -8.33 3.97
CA ASP A 89 -21.27 -9.02 3.46
C ASP A 89 -19.90 -8.49 3.94
N LYS A 90 -19.88 -7.43 4.76
CA LYS A 90 -18.64 -6.86 5.31
C LYS A 90 -18.70 -6.77 6.84
N PRO A 91 -18.37 -7.86 7.56
CA PRO A 91 -18.23 -7.80 9.01
C PRO A 91 -17.18 -6.74 9.35
N ASN A 92 -17.49 -5.87 10.32
CA ASN A 92 -16.69 -4.72 10.76
C ASN A 92 -16.78 -3.46 9.89
N TRP A 93 -17.60 -3.45 8.84
CA TRP A 93 -17.87 -2.22 8.08
C TRP A 93 -19.23 -1.67 8.45
N PHE A 94 -19.28 -0.36 8.61
CA PHE A 94 -20.51 0.35 8.90
C PHE A 94 -20.51 1.69 8.21
N TRP A 95 -21.70 2.17 7.90
CA TRP A 95 -21.94 3.51 7.41
C TRP A 95 -22.56 4.35 8.52
N ARG A 96 -22.33 5.66 8.45
CA ARG A 96 -22.96 6.64 9.32
C ARG A 96 -23.17 7.96 8.58
N THR A 97 -24.16 8.71 9.02
CA THR A 97 -24.43 10.07 8.58
C THR A 97 -24.28 11.03 9.76
N SER A 98 -23.71 12.20 9.52
CA SER A 98 -23.57 13.26 10.52
C SER A 98 -23.92 14.59 9.90
N LEU A 99 -24.56 15.48 10.67
CA LEU A 99 -24.76 16.86 10.24
C LEU A 99 -23.43 17.60 10.37
N VAL A 100 -22.93 18.14 9.25
CA VAL A 100 -21.73 19.00 9.24
C VAL A 100 -22.12 20.44 9.56
N GLY A 101 -23.26 20.88 9.06
CA GLY A 101 -23.78 22.22 9.34
C GLY A 101 -24.97 22.57 8.45
N THR A 102 -25.38 23.83 8.56
CA THR A 102 -26.39 24.45 7.70
C THR A 102 -25.77 25.63 6.96
N THR A 103 -26.19 25.85 5.72
CA THR A 103 -25.74 26.95 4.88
C THR A 103 -26.93 27.54 4.13
N ALA A 104 -26.87 28.80 3.74
CA ALA A 104 -27.95 29.45 3.00
C ALA A 104 -27.45 30.18 1.73
N PRO A 105 -26.97 29.44 0.71
CA PRO A 105 -26.50 30.05 -0.53
C PRO A 105 -27.66 30.79 -1.20
N ALA A 106 -27.47 32.08 -1.48
CA ALA A 106 -28.51 32.95 -2.06
C ALA A 106 -29.85 32.95 -1.28
N GLY A 107 -29.80 32.77 0.05
CA GLY A 107 -30.98 32.81 0.92
C GLY A 107 -31.82 31.53 0.92
N VAL A 108 -31.39 30.46 0.22
CA VAL A 108 -32.07 29.17 0.24
C VAL A 108 -31.48 28.32 1.37
N PRO A 109 -32.23 27.96 2.42
CA PRO A 109 -31.71 27.17 3.53
C PRO A 109 -31.37 25.76 3.05
N MET A 110 -30.14 25.34 3.34
CA MET A 110 -29.58 24.04 3.01
C MET A 110 -28.93 23.42 4.26
N ARG A 111 -28.95 22.10 4.32
CA ARG A 111 -28.21 21.29 5.30
C ARG A 111 -27.11 20.52 4.60
N VAL A 112 -25.94 20.43 5.24
CA VAL A 112 -24.81 19.64 4.77
C VAL A 112 -24.70 18.40 5.64
N ILE A 113 -24.93 17.23 5.04
CA ILE A 113 -24.85 15.93 5.69
C ILE A 113 -23.59 15.23 5.20
N GLN A 114 -22.72 14.81 6.12
CA GLN A 114 -21.59 13.96 5.82
C GLN A 114 -22.03 12.50 5.92
N PHE A 115 -21.90 11.78 4.82
CA PHE A 115 -21.98 10.34 4.76
C PHE A 115 -20.58 9.75 4.86
N GLN A 116 -20.39 8.73 5.69
CA GLN A 116 -19.10 8.08 5.88
C GLN A 116 -19.25 6.58 5.93
N ILE A 117 -18.34 5.86 5.27
CA ILE A 117 -18.11 4.44 5.50
C ILE A 117 -16.81 4.28 6.28
N ALA A 118 -16.90 3.53 7.37
CA ALA A 118 -15.78 3.23 8.24
C ALA A 118 -15.63 1.73 8.44
N LYS A 119 -14.40 1.33 8.71
CA LYS A 119 -14.03 -0.03 9.07
C LYS A 119 -13.48 -0.04 10.48
N GLN A 120 -13.99 -0.95 11.31
CA GLN A 120 -13.39 -1.27 12.59
C GLN A 120 -12.23 -2.25 12.36
N ASN A 121 -11.06 -1.86 12.83
CA ASN A 121 -9.86 -2.68 12.80
C ASN A 121 -9.83 -3.64 14.00
N PRO A 122 -9.01 -4.71 13.94
CA PRO A 122 -8.91 -5.68 15.04
C PRO A 122 -8.42 -5.08 16.37
N ASP A 123 -7.72 -3.94 16.32
CA ASP A 123 -7.26 -3.16 17.47
C ASP A 123 -8.37 -2.29 18.10
N GLY A 124 -9.59 -2.37 17.57
CA GLY A 124 -10.74 -1.56 17.99
C GLY A 124 -10.76 -0.15 17.40
N THR A 125 -9.73 0.25 16.64
CA THR A 125 -9.70 1.56 15.99
C THR A 125 -10.67 1.62 14.81
N VAL A 126 -11.25 2.79 14.56
CA VAL A 126 -12.16 3.01 13.44
C VAL A 126 -11.43 3.83 12.38
N THR A 127 -11.28 3.26 11.19
CA THR A 127 -10.67 3.95 10.04
C THR A 127 -11.75 4.36 9.05
N ALA A 128 -11.80 5.65 8.73
CA ALA A 128 -12.60 6.17 7.63
C ALA A 128 -12.08 5.63 6.30
N LEU A 129 -12.90 4.89 5.55
CA LEU A 129 -12.54 4.42 4.21
C LEU A 129 -12.93 5.45 3.15
N THR A 130 -14.12 6.03 3.28
CA THR A 130 -14.60 7.11 2.42
C THR A 130 -15.53 8.04 3.19
N SER A 131 -15.57 9.31 2.76
CA SER A 131 -16.50 10.32 3.25
C SER A 131 -16.97 11.17 2.07
N VAL A 132 -18.27 11.44 2.04
CA VAL A 132 -18.95 12.23 1.02
C VAL A 132 -19.83 13.25 1.72
N GLU A 133 -19.78 14.50 1.28
CA GLU A 133 -20.65 15.57 1.78
C GLU A 133 -21.80 15.77 0.80
N LEU A 134 -23.01 15.69 1.32
CA LEU A 134 -24.25 15.91 0.57
C LEU A 134 -24.88 17.21 1.03
N VAL A 135 -25.34 18.02 0.07
CA VAL A 135 -26.08 19.25 0.35
C VAL A 135 -27.54 19.02 -0.02
N GLU A 136 -28.42 19.16 0.96
CA GLU A 136 -29.85 19.01 0.79
C GLU A 136 -30.57 20.32 1.14
N ARG A 137 -31.65 20.63 0.42
CA ARG A 137 -32.53 21.75 0.76
C ARG A 137 -33.38 21.40 1.98
N ILE A 138 -33.53 22.36 2.89
CA ILE A 138 -34.42 22.26 4.07
C ILE A 138 -35.86 22.63 3.65
#